data_AF-A0A927DP47-F1
#
_entry.id   AF-A0A927DP47-F1
#
_cell.length_a   1.000
_cell.length_b   1.000
_cell.length_c   1.000
_cell.angle_alpha   90.00
_cell.angle_beta   90.00
_cell.angle_gamma   90.00
#
_symmetry.space_group_name_H-M   'P 1'
#
loop_
_entity.id
_entity.type
_entity.pdbx_description
1 polymer ?
#
loop_
_entity_poly.entity_id
_entity_poly.type
_entity_poly.pdbx_seq_one_letter_code
_entity_poly.pdbx_strand_id
1 'polypeptide(L)' 'MNHDIIERIRDRWKKLRLLRSRGTVLVDYLILRNFIASLSRGEL' A
#
# COMPACT_ATOMS: atom_id res chain seq x y z
N MET A 1 -7.38 -11.49 12.49
CA MET A 1 -7.33 -11.63 11.03
C MET A 1 -7.31 -10.31 10.24
N ASN A 2 -7.30 -9.13 10.89
CA ASN A 2 -7.16 -7.84 10.18
C ASN A 2 -5.89 -7.05 10.57
N HIS A 3 -5.20 -7.42 11.66
CA HIS A 3 -4.07 -6.65 12.17
C HIS A 3 -2.80 -6.83 11.34
N ASP A 4 -2.44 -8.08 10.98
CA ASP A 4 -1.27 -8.38 10.15
C ASP A 4 -1.32 -7.74 8.76
N ILE A 5 -2.51 -7.65 8.17
CA ILE A 5 -2.71 -7.01 6.87
C ILE A 5 -2.47 -5.50 7.00
N ILE A 6 -3.04 -4.88 8.04
CA ILE A 6 -2.85 -3.45 8.33
C ILE A 6 -1.38 -3.15 8.65
N GLU A 7 -0.69 -4.02 9.39
CA GLU A 7 0.74 -3.87 9.69
C GLU A 7 1.62 -4.01 8.45
N ARG A 8 1.37 -5.01 7.59
CA ARG A 8 2.09 -5.18 6.31
C ARG A 8 1.89 -3.98 5.39
N ILE A 9 0.67 -3.44 5.32
CA ILE A 9 0.40 -2.19 4.61
C ILE A 9 1.25 -1.08 5.25
N ARG A 10 1.10 -0.82 6.56
CA ARG A 10 1.80 0.26 7.26
C ARG A 10 3.31 0.20 7.07
N ASP A 11 3.93 -0.98 7.14
CA ASP A 11 5.37 -1.15 6.95
C ASP A 11 5.79 -0.83 5.51
N ARG A 12 5.03 -1.30 4.52
CA ARG A 12 5.25 -1.01 3.11
C ARG A 12 5.08 0.48 2.79
N TRP A 13 4.10 1.14 3.41
CA TRP A 13 3.87 2.59 3.31
C TRP A 13 5.01 3.41 3.91
N LYS A 14 5.56 2.99 5.06
CA LYS A 14 6.74 3.63 5.65
C LYS A 14 7.95 3.52 4.73
N LYS A 15 8.19 2.35 4.13
CA LYS A 15 9.30 2.13 3.18
C LYS A 15 9.15 2.95 1.90
N LEU A 16 7.96 3.03 1.33
CA LEU A 16 7.69 3.87 0.15
C LEU A 16 7.87 5.36 0.44
N ARG A 17 7.47 5.80 1.64
CA ARG A 17 7.62 7.20 2.07
C ARG A 17 9.09 7.63 2.22
N LEU A 18 10.00 6.70 2.54
CA LEU A 18 11.44 6.95 2.59
C LEU A 18 12.07 7.16 1.21
N LEU A 19 11.46 6.61 0.14
CA LEU A 19 11.94 6.71 -1.25
C LEU A 19 11.26 7.84 -2.04
N ARG A 20 10.50 8.72 -1.38
CA ARG A 20 9.78 9.81 -2.06
C ARG A 20 10.69 10.95 -2.50
N SER A 21 10.98 10.99 -3.78
CA SER A 21 11.29 12.23 -4.51
C SER A 21 9.98 12.95 -4.89
N ARG A 22 9.96 14.29 -4.93
CA ARG A 22 8.77 15.07 -5.35
C ARG A 22 8.31 14.59 -6.75
N GLY A 23 7.14 13.94 -6.83
CA GLY A 23 6.54 13.47 -8.08
C GLY A 23 5.98 12.02 -8.06
N THR A 24 6.43 11.17 -7.14
CA THR A 24 6.04 9.74 -7.10
C THR A 24 4.77 9.42 -6.31
N VAL A 25 4.12 10.45 -5.74
CA VAL A 25 2.92 10.33 -4.89
C VAL A 25 1.76 9.64 -5.61
N LEU A 26 1.62 9.88 -6.92
CA LEU A 26 0.58 9.25 -7.75
C LEU A 26 0.79 7.74 -7.91
N VAL A 27 2.04 7.29 -8.02
CA VAL A 27 2.37 5.87 -8.13
C VAL A 27 2.06 5.14 -6.83
N ASP A 28 2.39 5.73 -5.67
CA ASP A 28 2.02 5.18 -4.37
C ASP A 28 0.50 5.01 -4.20
N TYR A 29 -0.26 6.01 -4.66
CA TYR A 29 -1.72 5.97 -4.59
C TYR A 29 -2.32 4.88 -5.49
N LEU A 30 -1.76 4.69 -6.69
CA LEU A 30 -2.19 3.63 -7.60
C LEU A 30 -1.88 2.23 -7.04
N ILE A 31 -0.72 2.05 -6.41
CA ILE A 31 -0.36 0.80 -5.71
C ILE A 31 -1.32 0.56 -4.54
N LEU A 32 -1.67 1.60 -3.75
CA LEU A 32 -2.67 1.49 -2.69
C LEU A 32 -4.00 0.98 -3.23
N ARG A 33 -4.47 1.64 -4.28
CA ARG A 33 -5.79 1.41 -4.87
C ARG A 33 -5.87 0.00 -5.43
N ASN A 34 -4.82 -0.49 -6.10
CA ASN A 34 -4.76 -1.87 -6.56
C ASN A 34 -4.71 -2.87 -5.41
N PHE A 35 -3.97 -2.58 -4.34
CA PHE A 35 -3.92 -3.47 -3.17
C PHE A 35 -5.26 -3.56 -2.43
N ILE A 36 -5.96 -2.43 -2.25
CA ILE A 36 -7.30 -2.42 -1.66
C ILE A 36 -8.29 -3.15 -2.59
N ALA A 37 -8.15 -2.98 -3.90
CA ALA A 37 -8.97 -3.69 -4.88
C ALA A 37 -8.73 -5.20 -4.86
N SER A 38 -7.48 -5.69 -4.72
CA SER A 38 -7.19 -7.12 -4.60
C SER A 38 -7.70 -7.70 -3.28
N LEU A 39 -7.58 -6.95 -2.18
CA LEU A 39 -8.11 -7.33 -0.87
C LEU A 39 -9.65 -7.43 -0.91
N SER A 40 -10.31 -6.48 -1.55
CA SER A 40 -11.77 -6.48 -1.74
C SER A 40 -12.25 -7.59 -2.69
N ARG A 41 -11.38 -8.12 -3.55
CA ARG A 41 -11.66 -9.26 -4.44
C ARG A 41 -11.37 -10.62 -3.79
N GLY A 42 -10.77 -10.66 -2.60
CA GLY A 42 -10.44 -11.90 -1.91
C GLY A 42 -9.29 -12.69 -2.54
N GLU A 43 -8.41 -12.04 -3.33
CA GLU A 43 -7.28 -12.72 -3.99
C GLU A 43 -6.00 -12.82 -3.12
N LEU A 44 -6.14 -12.84 -1.79
CA LEU A 44 -5.02 -12.94 -0.84
C LEU A 44 -5.34 -13.87 0.33
#